data_AF-A0A971I259-F1
#
_entry.id   AF-A0A971I259-F1
#
_cell.length_a   1.000
_cell.length_b   1.000
_cell.length_c   1.000
_cell.angle_alpha   90.00
_cell.angle_beta   90.00
_cell.angle_gamma   90.00
#
_symmetry.space_group_name_H-M   'P 1'
#
loop_
_entity.id
_entity.type
_entity.pdbx_description
1 polymer ?
#
loop_
_entity_poly.entity_id
_entity_poly.type
_entity_poly.pdbx_seq_one_letter_code
_entity_poly.pdbx_strand_id
1 'polypeptide(L)'
;MSNSHIHTTLALLAQLTRWALVTIFLAAALPKIFAPADFALSIANYKIVPHILINIIALTLPWLELVVAILLVCRFWAPAVFFLANTMLLIFLAALVSAYFRGLDIDCGCFSTAVTLTPNMQWYMIRDVFFLALGLGAACLDKHDPLA
;
A
#
# COMPACT_ATOMS: atom_id res chain seq x y z
N MET A 1 15.90 -33.95 -6.62
CA MET A 1 15.70 -32.98 -7.73
C MET A 1 14.38 -32.21 -7.66
N SER A 2 13.41 -32.55 -6.79
CA SER A 2 12.16 -31.77 -6.66
C SER A 2 12.29 -30.52 -5.76
N ASN A 3 13.06 -30.56 -4.67
CA ASN A 3 13.15 -29.45 -3.70
C ASN A 3 13.88 -28.20 -4.22
N SER A 4 14.88 -28.32 -5.10
CA SER A 4 15.66 -27.16 -5.58
C SER A 4 14.85 -26.18 -6.43
N HIS A 5 13.89 -26.69 -7.21
CA HIS A 5 12.98 -25.87 -8.00
C HIS A 5 11.94 -25.16 -7.12
N ILE A 6 11.51 -25.79 -6.02
CA ILE A 6 10.54 -25.21 -5.09
C ILE A 6 11.16 -24.04 -4.32
N HIS A 7 12.41 -24.15 -3.87
CA HIS A 7 13.08 -23.04 -3.18
C HIS A 7 13.35 -21.84 -4.11
N THR A 8 13.72 -22.11 -5.38
CA THR A 8 13.98 -21.03 -6.35
C THR A 8 12.72 -20.31 -6.80
N THR A 9 11.60 -21.01 -7.00
CA THR A 9 10.32 -20.37 -7.37
C THR A 9 9.78 -19.51 -6.23
N LEU A 10 9.87 -19.96 -4.98
CA LEU A 10 9.45 -19.20 -3.81
C LEU A 10 10.27 -17.92 -3.62
N ALA A 11 11.60 -17.99 -3.78
CA ALA A 11 12.48 -16.83 -3.71
C ALA A 11 12.18 -15.79 -4.81
N LEU A 12 11.89 -16.24 -6.04
CA LEU A 12 11.48 -15.36 -7.13
C LEU A 12 10.14 -14.67 -6.85
N LEU A 13 9.17 -15.40 -6.30
CA LEU A 13 7.86 -14.84 -5.93
C LEU A 13 7.97 -13.77 -4.84
N ALA A 14 8.79 -14.01 -3.81
CA ALA A 14 9.04 -13.02 -2.75
C ALA A 14 9.72 -11.76 -3.31
N GLN A 15 10.70 -11.93 -4.20
CA GLN A 15 11.39 -10.82 -4.85
C GLN A 15 10.47 -10.00 -5.77
N LEU A 16 9.63 -10.67 -6.56
CA LEU A 16 8.63 -10.00 -7.41
C LEU A 16 7.62 -9.22 -6.57
N THR A 17 7.12 -9.82 -5.49
CA THR A 17 6.21 -9.15 -4.55
C THR A 17 6.84 -7.91 -3.94
N ARG A 18 8.10 -7.99 -3.53
CA ARG A 18 8.84 -6.83 -2.99
C ARG A 18 8.87 -5.68 -3.99
N TRP A 19 9.27 -5.94 -5.23
CA TRP A 19 9.32 -4.91 -6.27
C TRP A 19 7.95 -4.36 -6.64
N ALA A 20 6.90 -5.19 -6.59
CA ALA A 20 5.52 -4.74 -6.76
C ALA A 20 5.14 -3.75 -5.65
N LEU A 21 5.36 -4.11 -4.38
CA LEU A 21 5.09 -3.22 -3.23
C LEU A 21 5.90 -1.92 -3.31
N VAL A 22 7.18 -1.97 -3.64
CA VAL A 22 8.01 -0.77 -3.86
C VAL A 22 7.36 0.15 -4.89
N THR A 23 6.98 -0.39 -6.05
CA THR A 23 6.39 0.39 -7.14
C THR A 23 5.08 1.05 -6.70
N ILE A 24 4.23 0.34 -5.98
CA ILE A 24 2.91 0.84 -5.54
C ILE A 24 3.07 1.94 -4.49
N PHE A 25 3.88 1.71 -3.47
CA PHE A 25 4.11 2.70 -2.41
C PHE A 25 4.76 3.97 -2.97
N LEU A 26 5.69 3.83 -3.93
CA LEU A 26 6.31 4.97 -4.58
C LEU A 26 5.31 5.73 -5.48
N ALA A 27 4.51 5.00 -6.27
CA ALA A 27 3.48 5.58 -7.12
C ALA A 27 2.36 6.26 -6.32
N ALA A 28 2.07 5.78 -5.10
CA ALA A 28 1.10 6.39 -4.21
C ALA A 28 1.66 7.62 -3.48
N ALA A 29 2.92 7.57 -3.02
CA ALA A 29 3.53 8.63 -2.23
C ALA A 29 3.79 9.90 -3.05
N LEU A 30 4.39 9.76 -4.24
CA LEU A 30 4.83 10.91 -5.05
C LEU A 30 3.71 11.92 -5.35
N PRO A 31 2.55 11.54 -5.93
CA PRO A 31 1.49 12.52 -6.22
C PRO A 31 0.95 13.20 -4.96
N LYS A 32 0.89 12.48 -3.83
CA LYS A 32 0.43 13.04 -2.54
C LYS A 32 1.43 14.05 -1.96
N ILE A 33 2.73 13.87 -2.18
CA ILE A 33 3.77 14.83 -1.77
C ILE A 33 3.74 16.09 -2.63
N PHE A 34 3.51 15.96 -3.95
CA PHE A 34 3.44 17.11 -4.85
C PHE A 34 2.15 17.93 -4.68
N ALA A 35 1.04 17.28 -4.32
CA ALA A 35 -0.26 17.93 -4.13
C ALA A 35 -0.90 17.57 -2.77
N PRO A 36 -0.32 17.99 -1.64
CA PRO A 36 -0.81 17.62 -0.31
C PRO A 36 -2.19 18.21 0.01
N ALA A 37 -2.55 19.35 -0.61
CA ALA A 37 -3.87 19.95 -0.46
C ALA A 37 -4.98 19.07 -1.08
N ASP A 38 -4.76 18.54 -2.27
CA ASP A 38 -5.70 17.62 -2.94
C ASP A 38 -5.83 16.31 -2.16
N PHE A 39 -4.73 15.84 -1.58
CA PHE A 39 -4.74 14.66 -0.72
C PHE A 39 -5.49 14.92 0.61
N ALA A 40 -5.36 16.11 1.21
CA ALA A 40 -6.12 16.50 2.38
C ALA A 40 -7.64 16.56 2.09
N LEU A 41 -8.04 17.07 0.92
CA LEU A 41 -9.43 17.03 0.47
C LEU A 41 -9.92 15.58 0.28
N SER A 42 -9.08 14.73 -0.31
CA SER A 42 -9.39 13.30 -0.44
C SER A 42 -9.62 12.65 0.92
N ILE A 43 -8.76 12.89 1.91
CA ILE A 43 -8.92 12.40 3.30
C ILE A 43 -10.20 12.95 3.94
N ALA A 44 -10.53 14.24 3.73
CA ALA A 44 -11.74 14.85 4.26
C ALA A 44 -13.01 14.15 3.75
N ASN A 45 -13.01 13.70 2.50
CA ASN A 45 -14.14 13.00 1.89
C ASN A 45 -14.43 11.63 2.55
N TYR A 46 -13.43 10.98 3.15
CA TYR A 46 -13.66 9.74 3.91
C TYR A 46 -14.52 9.95 5.15
N LYS A 47 -14.56 11.18 5.71
CA LYS A 47 -15.34 11.50 6.92
C LYS A 47 -15.09 10.50 8.06
N ILE A 48 -13.82 10.08 8.23
CA ILE A 48 -13.38 9.14 9.29
C ILE A 48 -12.68 9.90 10.42
N VAL A 49 -11.83 10.88 10.08
CA VAL A 49 -10.96 11.60 11.01
C VAL A 49 -11.44 13.04 11.25
N PRO A 50 -11.20 13.62 12.43
CA PRO A 50 -11.55 15.02 12.71
C PRO A 50 -10.71 15.99 11.88
N HIS A 51 -11.24 17.18 11.63
CA HIS A 51 -10.64 18.16 10.71
C HIS A 51 -9.19 18.55 11.05
N ILE A 52 -8.86 18.60 12.34
CA ILE A 52 -7.51 18.94 12.84
C ILE A 52 -6.47 17.88 12.41
N LEU A 53 -6.87 16.61 12.29
CA LEU A 53 -5.97 15.52 11.93
C LEU A 53 -5.77 15.38 10.42
N ILE A 54 -6.67 15.94 9.61
CA ILE A 54 -6.63 15.79 8.15
C ILE A 54 -5.29 16.30 7.59
N ASN A 55 -4.89 17.50 7.95
CA ASN A 55 -3.65 18.10 7.46
C ASN A 55 -2.41 17.36 7.99
N ILE A 56 -2.45 16.89 9.24
CA ILE A 56 -1.34 16.11 9.82
C ILE A 56 -1.17 14.81 9.03
N ILE A 57 -2.25 14.05 8.82
CA ILE A 57 -2.22 12.78 8.09
C ILE A 57 -1.82 13.02 6.62
N ALA A 58 -2.37 14.05 5.98
CA ALA A 58 -2.05 14.40 4.59
C ALA A 58 -0.56 14.70 4.39
N LEU A 59 0.08 15.30 5.38
CA LEU A 59 1.52 15.58 5.33
C LEU A 59 2.35 14.36 5.73
N THR A 60 2.01 13.64 6.79
CA THR A 60 2.89 12.59 7.33
C THR A 60 2.78 11.27 6.58
N LEU A 61 1.58 10.88 6.13
CA LEU A 61 1.34 9.58 5.52
C LEU A 61 2.16 9.37 4.23
N PRO A 62 2.24 10.34 3.29
CA PRO A 62 3.02 10.14 2.06
C PRO A 62 4.52 9.97 2.31
N TRP A 63 5.08 10.65 3.30
CA TRP A 63 6.47 10.44 3.70
C TRP A 63 6.69 9.06 4.30
N LEU A 64 5.73 8.56 5.09
CA LEU A 64 5.82 7.21 5.63
C LEU A 64 5.72 6.14 4.53
N GLU A 65 4.84 6.34 3.54
CA GLU A 65 4.76 5.50 2.34
C GLU A 65 6.10 5.47 1.56
N LEU A 66 6.72 6.64 1.39
CA LEU A 66 8.01 6.77 0.71
C LEU A 66 9.15 6.07 1.48
N VAL A 67 9.20 6.24 2.80
CA VAL A 67 10.21 5.58 3.66
C VAL A 67 10.05 4.06 3.58
N VAL A 68 8.82 3.54 3.63
CA VAL A 68 8.56 2.10 3.46
C VAL A 68 9.06 1.61 2.10
N ALA A 69 8.80 2.33 1.01
CA ALA A 69 9.30 1.98 -0.32
C ALA A 69 10.84 1.92 -0.35
N ILE A 70 11.52 2.91 0.23
CA ILE A 70 12.99 2.95 0.30
C ILE A 70 13.54 1.78 1.12
N LEU A 71 12.95 1.51 2.29
CA LEU A 71 13.37 0.41 3.15
C LEU A 71 13.19 -0.96 2.46
N LEU A 72 12.10 -1.14 1.71
CA LEU A 72 11.88 -2.33 0.89
C LEU A 72 12.95 -2.47 -0.20
N VAL A 73 13.42 -1.36 -0.81
CA VAL A 73 14.53 -1.38 -1.80
C VAL A 73 15.84 -1.77 -1.14
N CYS A 74 16.19 -1.14 -0.02
CA CYS A 74 17.45 -1.35 0.69
C CYS A 74 17.56 -2.72 1.38
N ARG A 75 16.45 -3.45 1.51
CA ARG A 75 16.37 -4.74 2.21
C ARG A 75 16.87 -4.65 3.66
N PHE A 76 16.70 -3.48 4.26
CA PHE A 76 17.03 -3.25 5.66
C PHE A 76 15.86 -3.74 6.52
N TRP A 77 16.07 -4.74 7.36
CA TRP A 77 15.05 -5.27 8.28
C TRP A 77 13.77 -5.73 7.55
N ALA A 78 13.94 -6.52 6.48
CA ALA A 78 12.87 -6.90 5.56
C ALA A 78 11.58 -7.41 6.24
N PRO A 79 11.60 -8.28 7.27
CA PRO A 79 10.37 -8.79 7.89
C PRO A 79 9.53 -7.68 8.54
N ALA A 80 10.19 -6.72 9.20
CA ALA A 80 9.52 -5.60 9.87
C ALA A 80 8.91 -4.63 8.84
N VAL A 81 9.62 -4.39 7.73
CA VAL A 81 9.17 -3.49 6.67
C VAL A 81 7.99 -4.09 5.91
N PHE A 82 8.01 -5.39 5.61
CA PHE A 82 6.85 -6.08 5.04
C PHE A 82 5.64 -6.03 5.97
N PHE A 83 5.83 -6.21 7.29
CA PHE A 83 4.74 -6.08 8.25
C PHE A 83 4.13 -4.67 8.26
N LEU A 84 4.98 -3.64 8.24
CA LEU A 84 4.54 -2.24 8.19
C LEU A 84 3.80 -1.94 6.88
N ALA A 85 4.31 -2.40 5.73
CA ALA A 85 3.67 -2.25 4.43
C ALA A 85 2.28 -2.92 4.38
N ASN A 86 2.16 -4.15 4.88
CA ASN A 86 0.88 -4.85 4.96
C ASN A 86 -0.11 -4.14 5.90
N THR A 87 0.37 -3.62 7.03
CA THR A 87 -0.46 -2.86 7.97
C THR A 87 -1.00 -1.59 7.32
N MET A 88 -0.15 -0.85 6.60
CA MET A 88 -0.54 0.32 5.82
C MET A 88 -1.61 -0.01 4.77
N LEU A 89 -1.39 -1.07 3.98
CA LEU A 89 -2.36 -1.56 2.99
C LEU A 89 -3.70 -1.96 3.63
N LEU A 90 -3.65 -2.61 4.79
CA LEU A 90 -4.84 -3.02 5.53
C LEU A 90 -5.66 -1.81 6.01
N ILE A 91 -4.99 -0.80 6.57
CA ILE A 91 -5.64 0.44 7.02
C ILE A 91 -6.30 1.14 5.84
N PHE A 92 -5.59 1.23 4.70
CA PHE A 92 -6.13 1.86 3.48
C PHE A 92 -7.33 1.08 2.93
N LEU A 93 -7.25 -0.24 2.85
CA LEU A 93 -8.36 -1.11 2.46
C LEU A 93 -9.56 -0.95 3.41
N ALA A 94 -9.34 -0.90 4.72
CA ALA A 94 -10.40 -0.70 5.70
C ALA A 94 -11.09 0.67 5.52
N ALA A 95 -10.33 1.73 5.23
CA ALA A 95 -10.88 3.05 4.94
C ALA A 95 -11.75 3.04 3.67
N LEU A 96 -11.33 2.36 2.60
CA LEU A 96 -12.11 2.19 1.38
C LEU A 96 -13.39 1.37 1.59
N VAL A 97 -13.29 0.24 2.27
CA VAL A 97 -14.43 -0.61 2.59
C VAL A 97 -15.45 0.16 3.43
N SER A 98 -14.98 0.91 4.44
CA SER A 98 -15.83 1.81 5.25
C SER A 98 -16.54 2.86 4.39
N ALA A 99 -15.84 3.52 3.47
CA ALA A 99 -16.43 4.50 2.56
C ALA A 99 -17.51 3.88 1.67
N TYR A 100 -17.25 2.70 1.13
CA TYR A 100 -18.19 1.97 0.28
C TYR A 100 -19.47 1.58 1.02
N PHE A 101 -19.38 1.02 2.24
CA PHE A 101 -20.57 0.69 3.04
C PHE A 101 -21.39 1.92 3.45
N ARG A 102 -20.76 3.09 3.53
CA ARG A 102 -21.43 4.38 3.80
C ARG A 102 -22.02 5.02 2.55
N GLY A 103 -21.87 4.40 1.38
CA GLY A 103 -22.36 4.93 0.10
C GLY A 103 -21.63 6.20 -0.35
N LEU A 104 -20.40 6.42 0.11
CA LEU A 104 -19.58 7.56 -0.32
C LEU A 104 -18.91 7.19 -1.64
N ASP A 105 -19.14 7.98 -2.68
CA ASP A 105 -18.44 7.87 -3.97
C ASP A 105 -17.15 8.69 -3.89
N ILE A 106 -16.04 8.03 -3.56
CA ILE A 106 -14.74 8.67 -3.30
C ILE A 106 -13.71 8.08 -4.26
N ASP A 107 -13.03 8.94 -5.01
CA ASP A 107 -11.83 8.55 -5.73
C ASP A 107 -10.74 8.15 -4.73
N CYS A 108 -10.12 6.99 -4.92
CA CYS A 108 -9.18 6.39 -3.95
C CYS A 108 -7.99 7.29 -3.57
N GLY A 109 -7.74 8.43 -4.22
CA GLY A 109 -6.66 9.37 -3.90
C GLY A 109 -5.23 8.79 -4.03
N CYS A 110 -5.10 7.48 -4.30
CA CYS A 110 -3.84 6.77 -4.42
C CYS A 110 -3.22 6.86 -5.83
N PHE A 111 -3.99 7.18 -6.87
CA PHE A 111 -3.50 7.19 -8.26
C PHE A 111 -4.02 8.33 -9.15
N SER A 112 -4.94 9.17 -8.66
CA SER A 112 -5.45 10.32 -9.41
C SER A 112 -5.97 11.39 -8.44
N THR A 113 -5.66 12.65 -8.72
CA THR A 113 -6.32 13.84 -8.12
C THR A 113 -7.41 14.40 -9.03
N ALA A 114 -7.59 13.84 -10.24
CA ALA A 114 -8.60 14.24 -11.21
C ALA A 114 -9.79 13.26 -11.21
N VAL A 115 -11.00 13.81 -11.17
CA VAL A 115 -12.28 13.10 -11.34
C VAL A 115 -12.32 12.52 -12.76
N THR A 116 -11.85 11.30 -12.93
CA THR A 116 -11.93 10.56 -14.20
C THR A 116 -13.12 9.61 -14.19
N LEU A 117 -13.91 9.69 -15.26
CA LEU A 117 -15.00 8.78 -15.59
C LEU A 117 -14.53 7.31 -15.55
N THR A 118 -14.97 6.61 -14.50
CA THR A 118 -14.91 5.14 -14.30
C THR A 118 -13.52 4.49 -14.19
N PRO A 119 -13.02 4.38 -12.96
CA PRO A 119 -12.54 3.12 -12.42
C PRO A 119 -13.40 2.76 -11.19
N ASN A 120 -14.13 1.65 -11.26
CA ASN A 120 -15.02 1.19 -10.18
C ASN A 120 -14.24 1.07 -8.86
N MET A 121 -14.73 1.67 -7.76
CA MET A 121 -14.20 1.48 -6.39
C MET A 121 -13.83 0.01 -6.07
N GLN A 122 -14.60 -0.92 -6.64
CA GLN A 122 -14.37 -2.37 -6.57
C GLN A 122 -13.01 -2.82 -7.12
N TRP A 123 -12.50 -2.20 -8.20
CA TRP A 123 -11.19 -2.51 -8.76
C TRP A 123 -10.07 -2.18 -7.78
N TYR A 124 -10.17 -1.04 -7.09
CA TYR A 124 -9.21 -0.64 -6.08
C TYR A 124 -9.21 -1.60 -4.89
N MET A 125 -10.40 -2.06 -4.44
CA MET A 125 -10.48 -3.10 -3.40
C MET A 125 -9.84 -4.42 -3.84
N ILE A 126 -10.12 -4.89 -5.06
CA ILE A 126 -9.53 -6.14 -5.58
C ILE A 126 -8.00 -6.03 -5.64
N ARG A 127 -7.51 -4.91 -6.15
CA ARG A 127 -6.07 -4.61 -6.22
C ARG A 127 -5.43 -4.62 -4.83
N ASP A 128 -6.03 -3.94 -3.87
CA ASP A 128 -5.47 -3.79 -2.53
C ASP A 128 -5.50 -5.14 -1.77
N VAL A 129 -6.57 -5.93 -1.93
CA VAL A 129 -6.64 -7.32 -1.42
C VAL A 129 -5.58 -8.20 -2.08
N PHE A 130 -5.37 -8.09 -3.39
CA PHE A 130 -4.35 -8.83 -4.11
C PHE A 130 -2.95 -8.53 -3.58
N PHE A 131 -2.60 -7.25 -3.40
CA PHE A 131 -1.30 -6.86 -2.85
C PHE A 131 -1.12 -7.22 -1.38
N LEU A 132 -2.19 -7.17 -0.58
CA LEU A 132 -2.16 -7.64 0.80
C LEU A 132 -1.91 -9.15 0.87
N ALA A 133 -2.57 -9.94 0.03
CA ALA A 133 -2.36 -11.38 -0.03
C ALA A 133 -0.92 -11.75 -0.45
N LEU A 134 -0.38 -11.05 -1.47
CA LEU A 134 1.00 -11.22 -1.87
C LEU A 134 1.97 -10.80 -0.76
N GLY A 135 1.75 -9.64 -0.15
CA GLY A 135 2.60 -9.11 0.93
C GLY A 135 2.64 -10.01 2.15
N LEU A 136 1.50 -10.62 2.55
CA LEU A 136 1.44 -11.62 3.62
C LEU A 136 2.17 -12.90 3.23
N GLY A 137 2.00 -13.37 1.99
CA GLY A 137 2.73 -14.52 1.45
C GLY A 137 4.25 -14.31 1.49
N ALA A 138 4.71 -13.15 1.01
CA ALA A 138 6.13 -12.80 1.02
C ALA A 138 6.70 -12.67 2.44
N ALA A 139 5.95 -12.08 3.39
CA ALA A 139 6.37 -12.00 4.79
C ALA A 139 6.53 -13.38 5.45
N CYS A 140 5.68 -14.35 5.11
CA CYS A 140 5.79 -15.72 5.59
C CYS A 140 7.01 -16.46 4.98
N LEU A 141 7.38 -16.14 3.73
CA LEU A 141 8.51 -16.75 3.04
C LEU A 141 9.86 -16.18 3.50
N ASP A 142 9.93 -14.87 3.74
CA ASP A 142 11.15 -14.18 4.21
C ASP A 142 11.58 -14.65 5.61
N LYS A 143 10.64 -15.11 6.43
CA LYS A 143 10.92 -15.70 7.75
C LYS A 143 11.76 -16.99 7.69
N HIS A 144 11.85 -17.60 6.50
CA HIS A 144 12.58 -18.84 6.26
C HIS A 144 13.89 -18.67 5.50
N ASP A 145 14.27 -17.45 5.10
CA ASP A 145 15.55 -17.21 4.42
C ASP A 145 16.68 -17.03 5.46
N PRO A 146 17.68 -17.94 5.51
CA PRO A 146 18.78 -17.90 6.48
C PRO A 146 19.84 -16.81 6.20
N LEU A 147 19.57 -15.89 5.28
CA LEU A 147 20.46 -14.80 4.85
C LEU A 147 19.92 -13.40 5.19
N ALA A 148 18.83 -13.31 5.95
CA ALA A 148 18.29 -12.07 6.52
C ALA A 148 18.84 -11.81 7.93
#